data_AF-A0A850W9V1-F1
#
_entry.id   AF-A0A850W9V1-F1
#
_cell.length_a   1.000
_cell.length_b   1.000
_cell.length_c   1.000
_cell.angle_alpha   90.00
_cell.angle_beta   90.00
_cell.angle_gamma   90.00
#
_symmetry.space_group_name_H-M   'P 1'
#
loop_
_entity.id
_entity.type
_entity.pdbx_description
1 polymer ?
#
loop_
_entity_poly.entity_id
_entity_poly.type
_entity_poly.pdbx_seq_one_letter_code
_entity_poly.pdbx_strand_id
1 'polypeptide(L)'
;KPRDANKICICSLQQEGEENERDTHTESFVNYFANTYASGLLPAENGKDFTEQFLLEVVEILLSYIKRTYDGGNKVLGFHHSHQLLEGLEGFSWELSDQLESFEQMLADCRDNLIYGIKTGHPCYFNQLSSGLDIIGLAGEWLTATANTDMFTYEMAPVCTIMEQIFLKKMHEMIGW
;
A
#
# COMPACT_ATOMS: atom_id res chain seq x y z
N LYS A 1 10.18 12.30 21.64
CA LYS A 1 9.36 13.51 21.37
C LYS A 1 8.08 13.03 20.70
N PRO A 2 6.88 13.54 21.06
CA PRO A 2 5.67 13.19 20.33
C PRO A 2 5.86 13.60 18.86
N ARG A 3 5.56 12.66 17.96
CA ARG A 3 5.70 12.84 16.51
C ARG A 3 4.63 13.85 16.06
N ASP A 4 5.02 14.85 15.27
CA ASP A 4 4.09 15.83 14.71
C ASP A 4 3.12 15.10 13.75
N ALA A 5 1.92 14.81 14.26
CA ALA A 5 0.84 14.08 13.60
C ALA A 5 0.10 14.92 12.54
N ASN A 6 0.81 15.80 11.82
CA ASN A 6 0.17 16.71 10.88
C ASN A 6 0.16 16.15 9.45
N LYS A 7 -1.03 15.62 9.12
CA LYS A 7 -1.65 15.33 7.80
C LYS A 7 -1.89 13.85 7.51
N ILE A 8 -2.84 13.28 8.25
CA ILE A 8 -3.72 12.26 7.68
C ILE A 8 -4.64 13.01 6.70
N CYS A 9 -4.43 12.81 5.40
CA CYS A 9 -5.26 13.41 4.36
C CYS A 9 -6.39 12.44 4.04
N ILE A 10 -7.54 12.59 4.71
CA ILE A 10 -8.73 11.77 4.42
C ILE A 10 -9.46 12.38 3.21
N CYS A 11 -9.69 11.55 2.20
CA CYS A 11 -10.29 11.94 0.93
C CYS A 11 -11.80 12.22 1.11
N SER A 12 -12.14 13.49 0.92
CA SER A 12 -13.49 14.03 0.77
C SER A 12 -14.29 13.36 -0.37
N LEU A 13 -15.27 12.54 0.00
CA LEU A 13 -16.45 12.26 -0.82
C LEU A 13 -17.71 12.49 0.02
N GLN A 14 -17.96 13.74 0.42
CA GLN A 14 -19.29 14.26 0.69
C GLN A 14 -19.29 15.80 0.66
N GLN A 15 -20.42 16.33 0.21
CA GLN A 15 -20.64 17.69 -0.28
C GLN A 15 -20.32 18.80 0.74
N GLU A 16 -19.97 19.96 0.18
CA GLU A 16 -19.69 21.22 0.86
C GLU A 16 -20.73 21.60 1.92
N GLY A 17 -20.27 21.68 3.18
CA GLY A 17 -21.01 22.25 4.28
C GLY A 17 -20.36 21.88 5.61
N GLU A 18 -20.00 22.91 6.39
CA GLU A 18 -19.64 22.85 7.82
C GLU A 18 -18.16 22.65 8.18
N GLU A 19 -17.57 23.76 8.65
CA GLU A 19 -16.15 23.96 8.94
C GLU A 19 -15.83 23.78 10.44
N ASN A 20 -16.85 23.50 11.28
CA ASN A 20 -16.73 23.31 12.73
C ASN A 20 -16.89 21.84 13.21
N GLU A 21 -17.40 20.92 12.38
CA GLU A 21 -17.49 19.47 12.71
C GLU A 21 -16.21 18.69 12.35
N ARG A 22 -15.34 19.27 11.53
CA ARG A 22 -14.12 18.61 11.03
C ARG A 22 -13.08 18.35 12.13
N ASP A 23 -12.92 19.25 13.10
CA ASP A 23 -11.86 19.13 14.10
C ASP A 23 -12.14 18.06 15.16
N THR A 24 -13.38 17.95 15.64
CA THR A 24 -13.79 16.93 16.62
C THR A 24 -13.85 15.52 16.04
N HIS A 25 -14.26 15.40 14.77
CA HIS A 25 -14.30 14.10 14.07
C HIS A 25 -12.89 13.59 13.77
N THR A 26 -11.94 14.49 13.50
CA THR A 26 -10.53 14.15 13.25
C THR A 26 -9.83 13.68 14.53
N GLU A 27 -10.03 14.35 15.68
CA GLU A 27 -9.46 13.92 16.96
C GLU A 27 -10.03 12.59 17.48
N SER A 28 -11.33 12.34 17.29
CA SER A 28 -11.97 11.06 17.64
C SER A 28 -11.41 9.90 16.80
N PHE A 29 -11.10 10.16 15.53
CA PHE A 29 -10.63 9.15 14.58
C PHE A 29 -9.15 8.80 14.77
N VAL A 30 -8.31 9.79 15.08
CA VAL A 30 -6.89 9.56 15.43
C VAL A 30 -6.77 8.68 16.68
N ASN A 31 -7.60 8.92 17.71
CA ASN A 31 -7.64 8.09 18.92
C ASN A 31 -8.14 6.66 18.68
N TYR A 32 -8.95 6.45 17.63
CA TYR A 32 -9.48 5.15 17.24
C TYR A 32 -8.39 4.24 16.66
N PHE A 33 -7.51 4.78 15.80
CA PHE A 33 -6.40 4.03 15.21
C PHE A 33 -5.26 3.75 16.19
N ALA A 34 -5.02 4.65 17.15
CA ALA A 34 -4.00 4.48 18.18
C ALA A 34 -4.26 3.28 19.11
N ASN A 35 -5.53 2.88 19.28
CA ASN A 35 -5.95 1.80 20.19
C ASN A 35 -6.49 0.55 19.48
N THR A 36 -6.34 0.46 18.15
CA THR A 36 -6.78 -0.70 17.38
C THR A 36 -5.58 -1.49 16.85
N TYR A 37 -5.69 -2.82 16.91
CA TYR A 37 -4.63 -3.78 16.59
C TYR A 37 -5.11 -4.80 15.56
N ALA A 38 -4.17 -5.55 14.94
CA ALA A 38 -4.47 -6.56 13.91
C ALA A 38 -5.49 -7.62 14.36
N SER A 39 -5.54 -7.93 15.65
CA SER A 39 -6.54 -8.84 16.24
C SER A 39 -7.99 -8.34 16.14
N GLY A 40 -8.20 -7.04 15.89
CA GLY A 40 -9.51 -6.44 15.65
C GLY A 40 -9.98 -6.49 14.20
N LEU A 41 -9.14 -6.92 13.25
CA LEU A 41 -9.52 -7.10 11.85
C LEU A 41 -10.28 -8.40 11.64
N LEU A 42 -10.84 -8.59 10.45
CA LEU A 42 -11.37 -9.88 10.03
C LEU A 42 -10.30 -10.97 10.25
N PRO A 43 -10.68 -12.13 10.84
CA PRO A 43 -12.04 -12.66 10.99
C PRO A 43 -12.77 -12.33 12.31
N ALA A 44 -12.36 -11.32 13.09
CA ALA A 44 -13.04 -10.95 14.33
C ALA A 44 -14.53 -10.56 14.12
N GLU A 45 -15.40 -10.80 15.12
CA GLU A 45 -16.87 -10.64 15.00
C GLU A 45 -17.31 -9.25 14.52
N ASN A 46 -16.66 -8.19 15.00
CA ASN A 46 -16.94 -6.80 14.63
C ASN A 46 -15.85 -6.19 13.73
N GLY A 47 -15.02 -7.03 13.09
CA GLY A 47 -13.81 -6.58 12.39
C GLY A 47 -14.04 -6.03 10.99
N LYS A 48 -15.27 -6.08 10.45
CA LYS A 48 -15.58 -5.68 9.06
C LYS A 48 -15.23 -4.21 8.80
N ASP A 49 -15.84 -3.30 9.55
CA ASP A 49 -15.68 -1.85 9.36
C ASP A 49 -14.22 -1.43 9.60
N PHE A 50 -13.57 -2.03 10.61
CA PHE A 50 -12.14 -1.82 10.87
C PHE A 50 -11.25 -2.28 9.71
N THR A 51 -11.57 -3.43 9.12
CA THR A 51 -10.81 -3.98 7.98
C THR A 51 -10.98 -3.10 6.75
N GLU A 52 -12.21 -2.70 6.45
CA GLU A 52 -12.49 -1.79 5.33
C GLU A 52 -11.73 -0.47 5.50
N GLN A 53 -11.84 0.17 6.66
CA GLN A 53 -11.16 1.44 6.88
C GLN A 53 -9.64 1.30 6.83
N PHE A 54 -9.06 0.26 7.46
CA PHE A 54 -7.62 0.03 7.41
C PHE A 54 -7.13 -0.14 5.96
N LEU A 55 -7.83 -0.94 5.15
CA LEU A 55 -7.46 -1.14 3.74
C LEU A 55 -7.61 0.14 2.92
N LEU A 56 -8.64 0.96 3.17
CA LEU A 56 -8.81 2.25 2.50
C LEU A 56 -7.65 3.21 2.82
N GLU A 57 -7.19 3.27 4.08
CA GLU A 57 -6.02 4.08 4.46
C GLU A 57 -4.73 3.60 3.78
N VAL A 58 -4.54 2.28 3.67
CA VAL A 58 -3.42 1.70 2.91
C VAL A 58 -3.51 2.11 1.43
N VAL A 59 -4.69 2.00 0.82
CA VAL A 59 -4.90 2.40 -0.58
C VAL A 59 -4.63 3.88 -0.78
N GLU A 60 -5.04 4.77 0.13
CA GLU A 60 -4.72 6.20 0.06
C GLU A 60 -3.21 6.46 0.09
N ILE A 61 -2.45 5.76 0.93
CA ILE A 61 -0.98 5.82 0.95
C ILE A 61 -0.41 5.42 -0.42
N LEU A 62 -0.88 4.30 -0.99
CA LEU A 62 -0.43 3.80 -2.28
C LEU A 62 -0.78 4.78 -3.41
N LEU A 63 -2.01 5.30 -3.46
CA LEU A 63 -2.43 6.29 -4.46
C LEU A 63 -1.61 7.57 -4.38
N SER A 64 -1.29 8.04 -3.18
CA SER A 64 -0.39 9.18 -2.96
C SER A 64 1.01 8.91 -3.52
N TYR A 65 1.57 7.72 -3.26
CA TYR A 65 2.86 7.30 -3.80
C TYR A 65 2.87 7.22 -5.34
N ILE A 66 1.82 6.67 -5.95
CA ILE A 66 1.67 6.56 -7.41
C ILE A 66 1.66 7.97 -8.02
N LYS A 67 0.85 8.90 -7.49
CA LYS A 67 0.80 10.30 -7.97
C LYS A 67 2.17 10.97 -7.92
N ARG A 68 2.91 10.78 -6.81
CA ARG A 68 4.26 11.35 -6.62
C ARG A 68 5.33 10.71 -7.50
N THR A 69 5.15 9.46 -7.90
CA THR A 69 6.09 8.75 -8.77
C THR A 69 6.22 9.41 -10.16
N TYR A 70 5.15 10.03 -10.64
CA TYR A 70 5.13 10.71 -11.94
C TYR A 70 5.35 12.23 -11.87
N ASP A 71 5.48 12.79 -10.67
CA ASP A 71 5.84 14.20 -10.51
C ASP A 71 7.37 14.35 -10.59
N GLY A 72 7.83 14.96 -11.69
CA GLY A 72 9.25 15.13 -12.01
C GLY A 72 10.04 16.00 -11.02
N GLY A 73 9.37 16.68 -10.07
CA GLY A 73 10.03 17.35 -8.95
C GLY A 73 10.54 16.41 -7.86
N ASN A 74 10.07 15.15 -7.82
CA ASN A 74 10.45 14.20 -6.78
C ASN A 74 11.76 13.47 -7.09
N LYS A 75 12.47 13.07 -6.03
CA LYS A 75 13.66 12.23 -6.17
C LYS A 75 13.27 10.79 -6.52
N VAL A 76 14.01 10.19 -7.45
CA VAL A 76 13.96 8.75 -7.78
C VAL A 76 14.23 7.91 -6.52
N LEU A 77 15.21 8.32 -5.71
CA LEU A 77 15.59 7.67 -4.46
C LEU A 77 16.10 8.72 -3.47
N GLY A 78 15.61 8.68 -2.23
CA GLY A 78 16.27 9.31 -1.09
C GLY A 78 17.37 8.38 -0.59
N PHE A 79 18.59 8.51 -1.13
CA PHE A 79 19.65 7.54 -0.83
C PHE A 79 20.10 7.62 0.63
N HIS A 80 20.14 6.46 1.28
CA HIS A 80 20.71 6.25 2.61
C HIS A 80 21.62 5.03 2.56
N HIS A 81 22.75 5.09 3.27
CA HIS A 81 23.59 3.91 3.49
C HIS A 81 22.87 2.92 4.43
N SER A 82 23.19 1.63 4.31
CA SER A 82 22.54 0.57 5.09
C SER A 82 22.60 0.81 6.60
N HIS A 83 23.72 1.31 7.14
CA HIS A 83 23.83 1.62 8.56
C HIS A 83 22.89 2.75 8.99
N GLN A 84 22.66 3.75 8.14
CA GLN A 84 21.75 4.87 8.44
C GLN A 84 20.30 4.41 8.51
N LEU A 85 19.89 3.48 7.62
CA LEU A 85 18.56 2.88 7.68
C LEU A 85 18.41 2.05 8.95
N LEU A 86 19.41 1.23 9.28
CA LEU A 86 19.40 0.35 10.47
C LEU A 86 19.40 1.11 11.81
N GLU A 87 20.01 2.29 11.86
CA GLU A 87 19.96 3.18 13.03
C GLU A 87 18.55 3.71 13.33
N GLY A 88 17.59 3.49 12.42
CA GLY A 88 16.20 3.85 12.57
C GLY A 88 15.95 5.31 12.20
N LEU A 89 15.85 5.57 10.90
CA LEU A 89 15.55 6.92 10.40
C LEU A 89 14.18 7.38 10.91
N GLU A 90 14.16 8.52 11.60
CA GLU A 90 12.94 9.22 12.02
C GLU A 90 11.93 8.36 12.83
N GLY A 91 12.41 7.31 13.50
CA GLY A 91 11.57 6.42 14.32
C GLY A 91 11.06 5.18 13.60
N PHE A 92 11.52 4.92 12.36
CA PHE A 92 11.31 3.65 11.67
C PHE A 92 12.15 2.56 12.35
N SER A 93 11.51 1.68 13.10
CA SER A 93 12.17 0.61 13.85
C SER A 93 12.23 -0.67 13.04
N TRP A 94 13.35 -1.39 13.13
CA TRP A 94 13.51 -2.73 12.56
C TRP A 94 13.33 -3.84 13.61
N GLU A 95 13.21 -3.47 14.89
CA GLU A 95 13.08 -4.43 15.97
C GLU A 95 11.67 -5.00 16.01
N LEU A 96 11.58 -6.32 15.97
CA LEU A 96 10.33 -7.04 16.19
C LEU A 96 10.11 -7.19 17.69
N SER A 97 8.98 -6.71 18.18
CA SER A 97 8.57 -6.81 19.58
C SER A 97 7.49 -7.89 19.75
N ASP A 98 7.43 -8.47 20.95
CA ASP A 98 6.31 -9.34 21.35
C ASP A 98 5.01 -8.53 21.60
N GLN A 99 5.10 -7.20 21.63
CA GLN A 99 3.95 -6.31 21.79
C GLN A 99 3.26 -6.05 20.45
N LEU A 100 1.93 -5.94 20.49
CA LEU A 100 1.14 -5.58 19.32
C LEU A 100 1.38 -4.12 18.95
N GLU A 101 1.58 -3.88 17.66
CA GLU A 101 1.63 -2.53 17.10
C GLU A 101 0.23 -2.07 16.70
N SER A 102 -0.03 -0.79 16.92
CA SER A 102 -1.29 -0.17 16.52
C SER A 102 -1.37 -0.03 15.00
N PHE A 103 -2.59 0.11 14.50
CA PHE A 103 -2.80 0.41 13.07
C PHE A 103 -2.13 1.70 12.63
N GLU A 104 -2.08 2.71 13.49
CA GLU A 104 -1.37 3.96 13.20
C GLU A 104 0.11 3.71 12.91
N GLN A 105 0.77 2.89 13.73
CA GLN A 105 2.18 2.55 13.53
C GLN A 105 2.38 1.75 12.24
N MET A 106 1.57 0.73 12.00
CA MET A 106 1.65 -0.07 10.77
C MET A 106 1.43 0.79 9.50
N LEU A 107 0.50 1.75 9.53
CA LEU A 107 0.31 2.70 8.42
C LEU A 107 1.51 3.66 8.26
N ALA A 108 2.15 4.06 9.37
CA ALA A 108 3.39 4.83 9.31
C ALA A 108 4.52 4.00 8.66
N ASP A 109 4.66 2.74 9.03
CA ASP A 109 5.67 1.84 8.47
C ASP A 109 5.46 1.60 6.97
N CYS A 110 4.20 1.49 6.51
CA CYS A 110 3.88 1.45 5.08
C CYS A 110 4.36 2.71 4.35
N ARG A 111 4.19 3.90 4.94
CA ARG A 111 4.65 5.17 4.34
C ARG A 111 6.17 5.23 4.28
N ASP A 112 6.83 4.87 5.38
CA ASP A 112 8.28 4.93 5.50
C ASP A 112 8.97 3.96 4.53
N ASN A 113 8.44 2.74 4.40
CA ASN A 113 8.90 1.77 3.41
C ASN A 113 8.92 2.37 1.99
N LEU A 114 7.83 3.04 1.59
CA LEU A 114 7.71 3.65 0.26
C LEU A 114 8.57 4.92 0.10
N ILE A 115 8.79 5.70 1.16
CA ILE A 115 9.60 6.92 1.14
C ILE A 115 11.09 6.60 0.94
N TYR A 116 11.59 5.60 1.67
CA TYR A 116 12.99 5.18 1.61
C TYR A 116 13.25 4.21 0.45
N GLY A 117 12.20 3.65 -0.15
CA GLY A 117 12.27 2.82 -1.34
C GLY A 117 12.64 3.58 -2.62
N ILE A 118 13.13 2.83 -3.61
CA ILE A 118 13.40 3.35 -4.95
C ILE A 118 12.12 3.40 -5.78
N LYS A 119 11.89 4.54 -6.46
CA LYS A 119 10.73 4.73 -7.34
C LYS A 119 11.02 4.18 -8.73
N THR A 120 10.85 2.87 -8.91
CA THR A 120 11.08 2.19 -10.20
C THR A 120 10.16 2.66 -11.33
N GLY A 121 8.99 3.20 -10.98
CA GLY A 121 8.05 3.81 -11.93
C GLY A 121 8.40 5.23 -12.37
N HIS A 122 9.43 5.86 -11.78
CA HIS A 122 9.75 7.24 -12.05
C HIS A 122 10.27 7.43 -13.49
N PRO A 123 9.84 8.45 -14.26
CA PRO A 123 10.25 8.64 -15.66
C PRO A 123 11.76 8.75 -15.88
N CYS A 124 12.49 9.22 -14.88
CA CYS A 124 13.95 9.33 -14.89
C CYS A 124 14.69 8.11 -14.28
N TYR A 125 14.00 6.99 -14.04
CA TYR A 125 14.63 5.75 -13.56
C TYR A 125 15.07 4.87 -14.73
N PHE A 126 16.38 4.78 -14.96
CA PHE A 126 16.98 4.05 -16.09
C PHE A 126 17.96 2.95 -15.67
N ASN A 127 17.92 2.55 -14.40
CA ASN A 127 18.94 1.66 -13.85
C ASN A 127 18.76 0.19 -14.24
N GLN A 128 17.54 -0.23 -14.61
CA GLN A 128 17.18 -1.62 -14.84
C GLN A 128 16.36 -1.79 -16.12
N LEU A 129 16.33 -3.01 -16.66
CA LEU A 129 15.52 -3.37 -17.83
C LEU A 129 14.02 -3.31 -17.52
N SER A 130 13.63 -3.66 -16.29
CA SER A 130 12.26 -3.51 -15.78
C SER A 130 12.12 -2.16 -15.09
N SER A 131 11.27 -1.31 -15.65
CA SER A 131 10.98 0.03 -15.15
C SER A 131 9.57 0.45 -15.54
N GLY A 132 9.09 1.55 -14.96
CA GLY A 132 7.71 1.99 -15.14
C GLY A 132 6.77 1.33 -14.14
N LEU A 133 5.54 1.82 -14.12
CA LEU A 133 4.46 1.32 -13.30
C LEU A 133 3.20 1.28 -14.17
N ASP A 134 2.77 0.09 -14.60
CA ASP A 134 1.54 -0.06 -15.38
C ASP A 134 0.33 -0.12 -14.44
N ILE A 135 -0.63 0.79 -14.62
CA ILE A 135 -1.78 0.90 -13.72
C ILE A 135 -2.72 -0.30 -13.84
N ILE A 136 -2.83 -0.88 -15.04
CA ILE A 136 -3.65 -2.08 -15.26
C ILE A 136 -2.96 -3.31 -14.64
N GLY A 137 -1.65 -3.45 -14.83
CA GLY A 137 -0.83 -4.45 -14.17
C GLY A 137 -0.94 -4.39 -12.65
N LEU A 138 -0.82 -3.19 -12.05
CA LEU A 138 -0.96 -2.99 -10.61
C LEU A 138 -2.36 -3.39 -10.09
N ALA A 139 -3.42 -3.01 -10.79
CA ALA A 139 -4.78 -3.44 -10.44
C ALA A 139 -4.93 -4.97 -10.52
N GLY A 140 -4.28 -5.60 -11.50
CA GLY A 140 -4.19 -7.06 -11.63
C GLY A 140 -3.45 -7.72 -10.47
N GLU A 141 -2.36 -7.11 -9.98
CA GLU A 141 -1.64 -7.58 -8.80
C GLU A 141 -2.49 -7.49 -7.54
N TRP A 142 -3.21 -6.39 -7.32
CA TRP A 142 -4.14 -6.25 -6.19
C TRP A 142 -5.27 -7.29 -6.25
N LEU A 143 -5.85 -7.50 -7.43
CA LEU A 143 -6.86 -8.54 -7.65
C LEU A 143 -6.30 -9.94 -7.35
N THR A 144 -5.09 -10.23 -7.82
CA THR A 144 -4.43 -11.53 -7.63
C THR A 144 -4.12 -11.79 -6.16
N ALA A 145 -3.58 -10.79 -5.45
CA ALA A 145 -3.32 -10.87 -4.02
C ALA A 145 -4.61 -11.05 -3.20
N THR A 146 -5.72 -10.42 -3.64
CA THR A 146 -7.04 -10.60 -3.02
C THR A 146 -7.59 -12.02 -3.24
N ALA A 147 -7.38 -12.59 -4.43
CA ALA A 147 -7.82 -13.95 -4.75
C ALA A 147 -7.05 -15.04 -3.99
N ASN A 148 -5.77 -14.79 -3.68
CA ASN A 148 -4.91 -15.62 -2.83
C ASN A 148 -5.05 -17.14 -3.08
N THR A 149 -4.90 -17.56 -4.35
CA THR A 149 -5.00 -18.96 -4.78
C THR A 149 -3.72 -19.43 -5.48
N ASP A 150 -3.57 -20.74 -5.61
CA ASP A 150 -2.43 -21.38 -6.26
C ASP A 150 -2.78 -21.93 -7.65
N MET A 151 -1.86 -21.81 -8.61
CA MET A 151 -2.05 -22.25 -10.01
C MET A 151 -1.86 -23.77 -10.23
N PHE A 152 -1.69 -24.58 -9.18
CA PHE A 152 -1.26 -25.97 -9.37
C PHE A 152 -2.35 -26.89 -9.96
N THR A 153 -3.64 -26.56 -9.78
CA THR A 153 -4.77 -27.32 -10.34
C THR A 153 -5.90 -26.41 -10.80
N TYR A 154 -6.68 -26.91 -11.76
CA TYR A 154 -7.91 -26.25 -12.20
C TYR A 154 -8.95 -26.09 -11.07
N GLU A 155 -8.96 -27.01 -10.08
CA GLU A 155 -9.88 -26.92 -8.94
C GLU A 155 -9.62 -25.67 -8.09
N MET A 156 -8.35 -25.33 -7.88
CA MET A 156 -7.96 -24.19 -7.05
C MET A 156 -8.03 -22.85 -7.80
N ALA A 157 -7.68 -22.83 -9.09
CA ALA A 157 -7.57 -21.61 -9.87
C ALA A 157 -8.23 -21.68 -11.26
N PRO A 158 -9.53 -22.02 -11.37
CA PRO A 158 -10.16 -22.34 -12.65
C PRO A 158 -10.10 -21.19 -13.66
N VAL A 159 -10.35 -19.96 -13.21
CA VAL A 159 -10.33 -18.78 -14.08
C VAL A 159 -8.90 -18.47 -14.54
N CYS A 160 -7.93 -18.52 -13.63
CA CYS A 160 -6.53 -18.24 -13.93
C CYS A 160 -5.90 -19.29 -14.85
N THR A 161 -6.23 -20.58 -14.68
CA THR A 161 -5.79 -21.65 -15.59
C THR A 161 -6.27 -21.44 -17.02
N ILE A 162 -7.53 -21.04 -17.22
CA ILE A 162 -8.06 -20.76 -18.56
C ILE A 162 -7.40 -19.51 -19.16
N MET A 163 -7.21 -18.45 -18.37
CA MET A 163 -6.52 -17.25 -18.81
C MET A 163 -5.09 -17.55 -19.27
N GLU A 164 -4.34 -18.34 -18.50
CA GLU A 164 -2.98 -18.78 -18.85
C GLU A 164 -2.96 -19.55 -20.17
N GLN A 165 -3.87 -20.51 -20.36
CA GLN A 165 -3.96 -21.28 -21.61
C GLN A 165 -4.20 -20.40 -22.83
N ILE A 166 -5.11 -19.43 -22.72
CA ILE A 166 -5.41 -18.47 -23.80
C ILE A 166 -4.18 -17.60 -24.08
N PHE A 167 -3.50 -17.13 -23.03
CA PHE A 167 -2.34 -16.27 -23.16
C PHE A 167 -1.15 -17.00 -23.80
N LEU A 168 -0.84 -18.21 -23.34
CA LEU A 168 0.21 -19.07 -23.92
C LEU A 168 -0.08 -19.40 -25.38
N LYS A 169 -1.33 -19.73 -25.72
CA LYS A 169 -1.73 -19.92 -27.12
C LYS A 169 -1.45 -18.67 -27.94
N LYS A 170 -1.78 -17.48 -27.42
CA LYS A 170 -1.52 -16.22 -28.12
C LYS A 170 -0.04 -15.96 -28.31
N MET A 171 0.78 -16.26 -27.30
CA MET A 171 2.24 -16.14 -27.39
C MET A 171 2.82 -17.08 -28.44
N HIS A 172 2.35 -18.34 -28.50
CA HIS A 172 2.78 -19.29 -29.53
C HIS A 172 2.46 -18.77 -30.94
N GLU A 173 1.27 -18.22 -31.17
CA GLU A 173 0.89 -17.60 -32.45
C GLU A 173 1.84 -16.43 -32.82
N MET A 174 2.24 -15.61 -31.85
CA MET A 174 3.16 -14.48 -32.09
C MET A 174 4.57 -14.94 -32.43
N ILE A 175 5.02 -16.06 -31.86
CA ILE A 175 6.31 -16.70 -32.17
C ILE A 175 6.25 -17.39 -33.55
N GLY A 176 5.06 -17.83 -33.98
CA GLY A 176 4.84 -18.55 -35.23
C GLY A 176 4.94 -20.07 -35.10
N TRP A 177 4.64 -20.61 -33.91
CA TRP A 177 4.51 -22.06 -33.67
C TRP A 177 3.15 -22.60 -34.08
#